data_AF-J5E5S3-F1
#
_entry.id   AF-J5E5S3-F1
#
_cell.length_a   1.000
_cell.length_b   1.000
_cell.length_c   1.000
_cell.angle_alpha   90.00
_cell.angle_beta   90.00
_cell.angle_gamma   90.00
#
_symmetry.space_group_name_H-M   'P 1'
#
loop_
_entity.id
_entity.type
_entity.pdbx_description
1 polymer ?
#
loop_
_entity_poly.entity_id
_entity_poly.type
_entity_poly.pdbx_seq_one_letter_code
_entity_poly.pdbx_strand_id
1 'polypeptide(L)'
;MYTGWEMTAERLAMHSHSEAVLHRWDLVGDDDHSVRPLSDPAMVTHALAAFDALPALVESRRWRDACAITRPVTLRSGHRPDVVVAPGLSAIPAEAGIVIELAPHELPLVLWGRCPSRLRYPSANAETLDDVLRRLLSDA
;
A
#
# COMPACT_ATOMS: atom_id res chain seq x y z
N MET A 1 13.96 8.20 19.48
CA MET A 1 13.30 6.96 19.07
C MET A 1 11.81 7.26 18.97
N TYR A 2 11.19 7.10 17.80
CA TYR A 2 9.74 7.18 17.63
C TYR A 2 9.27 5.76 17.30
N THR A 3 8.44 5.17 18.17
CA THR A 3 7.84 3.83 17.98
C THR A 3 8.82 2.69 17.65
N GLY A 4 10.10 2.77 18.02
CA GLY A 4 11.13 1.77 17.71
C GLY A 4 11.97 2.09 16.46
N TRP A 5 11.64 3.15 15.72
CA TRP A 5 12.39 3.61 14.56
C TRP A 5 13.34 4.75 14.92
N GLU A 6 14.60 4.65 14.47
CA GLU A 6 15.55 5.77 14.52
C GLU A 6 15.18 6.80 13.46
N MET A 7 14.60 7.91 13.94
CA MET A 7 14.06 8.97 13.12
C MET A 7 15.09 10.09 12.97
N THR A 8 15.67 10.23 11.78
CA THR A 8 16.44 11.43 11.40
C THR A 8 15.49 12.57 11.06
N ALA A 9 15.97 13.81 10.99
CA ALA A 9 15.16 14.95 10.58
C ALA A 9 14.55 14.77 9.17
N GLU A 10 15.34 14.22 8.24
CA GLU A 10 14.88 13.89 6.89
C GLU A 10 13.79 12.82 6.89
N ARG A 11 13.96 11.74 7.67
CA ARG A 11 12.93 10.70 7.81
C ARG A 11 11.66 11.24 8.44
N LEU A 12 11.78 12.12 9.44
CA LEU A 12 10.62 12.76 10.06
C LEU A 12 9.87 13.62 9.02
N ALA A 13 10.59 14.41 8.23
CA ALA A 13 10.00 15.22 7.18
C ALA A 13 9.27 14.37 6.14
N MET A 14 9.88 13.26 5.68
CA MET A 14 9.24 12.34 4.74
C MET A 14 8.03 11.64 5.35
N HIS A 15 8.12 11.21 6.62
CA HIS A 15 6.99 10.61 7.33
C HIS A 15 5.83 11.59 7.46
N SER A 16 6.08 12.82 7.93
CA SER A 16 5.05 13.87 8.01
C SER A 16 4.47 14.23 6.64
N HIS A 17 5.28 14.25 5.59
CA HIS A 17 4.80 14.43 4.22
C HIS A 17 3.85 13.31 3.81
N SER A 18 4.24 12.06 4.04
CA SER A 18 3.42 10.88 3.74
C SER A 18 2.07 10.94 4.44
N GLU A 19 2.05 11.24 5.74
CA GLU A 19 0.80 11.38 6.51
C GLU A 19 -0.10 12.49 5.94
N ALA A 20 0.47 13.66 5.63
CA ALA A 20 -0.30 14.79 5.08
C ALA A 20 -0.93 14.45 3.72
N VAL A 21 -0.18 13.75 2.85
CA VAL A 21 -0.66 13.33 1.53
C VAL A 21 -1.76 12.28 1.65
N LEU A 22 -1.58 11.27 2.50
CA LEU A 22 -2.57 10.23 2.73
C LEU A 22 -3.87 10.79 3.33
N HIS A 23 -3.77 11.67 4.33
CA HIS A 23 -4.94 12.28 4.93
C HIS A 23 -5.64 13.30 4.05
N ARG A 24 -4.90 13.98 3.15
CA ARG A 24 -5.56 14.78 2.11
C ARG A 24 -6.45 13.89 1.26
N TRP A 25 -5.93 12.75 0.80
CA TRP A 25 -6.73 11.81 0.02
C TRP A 25 -7.92 11.28 0.80
N ASP A 26 -7.76 10.98 2.09
CA ASP A 26 -8.87 10.54 2.95
C ASP A 26 -10.01 11.58 3.01
N LEU A 27 -9.69 12.87 2.94
CA LEU A 27 -10.65 13.97 3.05
C LEU A 27 -11.25 14.40 1.70
N VAL A 28 -10.44 14.43 0.64
CA VAL A 28 -10.77 15.05 -0.65
C VAL A 28 -10.91 14.04 -1.78
N GLY A 29 -10.31 12.86 -1.64
CA GLY A 29 -10.25 11.85 -2.68
C GLY A 29 -9.15 12.10 -3.71
N ASP A 30 -9.42 11.68 -4.94
CA ASP A 30 -8.49 11.50 -6.05
C ASP A 30 -8.34 12.74 -6.97
N ASP A 31 -8.40 13.95 -6.39
CA ASP A 31 -8.10 15.16 -7.14
C ASP A 31 -6.62 15.24 -7.56
N ASP A 32 -6.30 16.13 -8.51
CA ASP A 32 -4.94 16.30 -9.03
C ASP A 32 -3.91 16.60 -7.92
N HIS A 33 -4.35 17.26 -6.85
CA HIS A 33 -3.52 17.60 -5.71
C HIS A 33 -3.23 16.42 -4.77
N SER A 34 -4.07 15.39 -4.75
CA SER A 34 -3.81 14.12 -4.10
C SER A 34 -3.01 13.20 -5.02
N VAL A 35 -3.42 13.08 -6.28
CA VAL A 35 -2.82 12.16 -7.27
C VAL A 35 -1.36 12.48 -7.52
N ARG A 36 -1.01 13.76 -7.68
CA ARG A 36 0.36 14.18 -7.98
C ARG A 36 1.38 13.76 -6.90
N PRO A 37 1.22 14.12 -5.61
CA PRO A 37 2.16 13.70 -4.56
C PRO A 37 2.09 12.21 -4.27
N LEU A 38 0.91 11.57 -4.30
CA LEU A 38 0.80 10.11 -4.16
C LEU A 38 1.57 9.37 -5.27
N SER A 39 1.66 9.95 -6.46
CA SER A 39 2.43 9.36 -7.57
C SER A 39 3.94 9.46 -7.36
N ASP A 40 4.47 10.16 -6.35
CA ASP A 40 5.91 10.22 -6.12
C ASP A 40 6.46 8.83 -5.70
N PRO A 41 7.47 8.26 -6.39
CA PRO A 41 8.11 7.01 -5.97
C PRO A 41 8.60 6.98 -4.52
N ALA A 42 8.96 8.14 -3.95
CA ALA A 42 9.38 8.26 -2.56
C ALA A 42 8.30 7.78 -1.58
N MET A 43 7.02 7.88 -1.93
CA MET A 43 5.91 7.40 -1.10
C MET A 43 5.96 5.88 -0.91
N VAL A 44 6.29 5.13 -1.96
CA VAL A 44 6.39 3.65 -1.91
C VAL A 44 7.64 3.24 -1.14
N THR A 45 8.78 3.85 -1.44
CA THR A 45 10.04 3.61 -0.72
C THR A 45 9.88 3.85 0.78
N HIS A 46 9.22 4.95 1.15
CA HIS A 46 8.93 5.27 2.54
C HIS A 46 7.99 4.27 3.21
N ALA A 47 6.91 3.85 2.55
CA ALA A 47 5.98 2.86 3.10
C ALA A 47 6.69 1.53 3.44
N LEU A 48 7.50 1.01 2.51
CA LEU A 48 8.26 -0.23 2.73
C LEU A 48 9.26 -0.08 3.89
N ALA A 49 10.01 1.03 3.93
CA ALA A 49 10.95 1.30 5.02
C ALA A 49 10.24 1.43 6.38
N ALA A 50 9.05 2.05 6.42
CA ALA A 50 8.23 2.16 7.63
C ALA A 50 7.74 0.78 8.09
N PHE A 51 7.30 -0.09 7.18
CA PHE A 51 6.84 -1.44 7.53
C PHE A 51 7.97 -2.36 8.02
N ASP A 52 9.19 -2.17 7.54
CA ASP A 52 10.36 -2.88 8.05
C ASP A 52 10.78 -2.37 9.44
N ALA A 53 10.76 -1.05 9.65
CA ALA A 53 11.14 -0.45 10.92
C ALA A 53 10.09 -0.65 12.02
N LEU A 54 8.81 -0.72 11.65
CA LEU A 54 7.67 -0.73 12.57
C LEU A 54 6.77 -1.96 12.31
N PRO A 55 7.25 -3.18 12.63
CA PRO A 55 6.49 -4.41 12.36
C PRO A 55 5.16 -4.50 13.12
N ALA A 56 4.98 -3.68 14.16
CA ALA A 56 3.74 -3.61 14.93
C ALA A 56 2.62 -2.81 14.25
N LEU A 57 2.91 -2.04 13.18
CA LEU A 57 1.88 -1.33 12.41
C LEU A 57 0.86 -2.29 11.81
N VAL A 58 -0.40 -1.89 11.79
CA VAL A 58 -1.50 -2.72 11.26
C VAL A 58 -1.26 -3.04 9.79
N GLU A 59 -0.81 -2.06 9.01
CA GLU A 59 -0.48 -2.19 7.61
C GLU A 59 0.69 -3.15 7.40
N SER A 60 1.76 -3.02 8.20
CA SER A 60 2.88 -3.97 8.16
C SER A 60 2.42 -5.40 8.47
N ARG A 61 1.56 -5.57 9.48
CA ARG A 61 1.02 -6.88 9.85
C ARG A 61 0.15 -7.45 8.75
N ARG A 62 -0.76 -6.66 8.15
CA ARG A 62 -1.63 -7.10 7.04
C ARG A 62 -0.84 -7.78 5.94
N TRP A 63 0.28 -7.18 5.55
CA TRP A 63 1.10 -7.67 4.45
C TRP A 63 2.05 -8.81 4.84
N ARG A 64 2.25 -9.06 6.15
CA ARG A 64 3.08 -10.16 6.65
C ARG A 64 2.26 -11.34 7.17
N ASP A 65 0.96 -11.15 7.38
CA ASP A 65 0.06 -12.16 7.92
C ASP A 65 -0.28 -13.19 6.84
N ALA A 66 0.30 -14.38 6.98
CA ALA A 66 0.07 -15.52 6.09
C ALA A 66 -1.38 -16.04 6.13
N CYS A 67 -2.16 -15.70 7.17
CA CYS A 67 -3.59 -16.01 7.22
C CYS A 67 -4.42 -15.06 6.35
N ALA A 68 -3.93 -13.82 6.13
CA ALA A 68 -4.59 -12.83 5.28
C ALA A 68 -4.18 -12.99 3.81
N ILE A 69 -2.90 -13.30 3.55
CA ILE A 69 -2.34 -13.47 2.20
C ILE A 69 -1.97 -14.94 2.00
N THR A 70 -2.94 -15.73 1.54
CA THR A 70 -2.81 -17.20 1.39
C THR A 70 -2.01 -17.64 0.16
N ARG A 71 -1.76 -16.73 -0.79
CA ARG A 71 -0.90 -16.93 -1.97
C ARG A 71 -0.22 -15.61 -2.33
N PRO A 72 0.92 -15.62 -3.06
CA PRO A 72 1.63 -14.39 -3.41
C PRO A 72 0.74 -13.38 -4.15
N VAL A 73 0.81 -12.11 -3.76
CA VAL A 73 0.14 -10.98 -4.41
C VAL A 73 1.19 -10.01 -4.94
N THR A 74 1.15 -9.73 -6.24
CA THR A 74 2.00 -8.75 -6.91
C THR A 74 1.23 -7.47 -7.12
N LEU A 75 1.68 -6.38 -6.50
CA LEU A 75 1.18 -5.04 -6.76
C LEU A 75 2.05 -4.42 -7.87
N ARG A 76 1.49 -4.29 -9.07
CA ARG A 76 2.19 -3.73 -10.24
C ARG A 76 1.76 -2.28 -10.47
N SER A 77 2.72 -1.43 -10.82
CA SER A 77 2.44 -0.03 -11.19
C SER A 77 3.29 0.43 -12.37
N GLY A 78 2.84 0.12 -13.59
CA GLY A 78 3.47 0.59 -14.82
C GLY A 78 4.94 0.18 -14.92
N HIS A 79 5.85 1.15 -15.10
CA HIS A 79 7.29 0.91 -15.22
C HIS A 79 8.03 0.84 -13.87
N ARG A 80 7.31 0.80 -12.75
CA ARG A 80 7.94 0.71 -11.41
C ARG A 80 8.24 -0.75 -11.06
N PRO A 81 9.22 -1.00 -10.16
CA PRO A 81 9.40 -2.32 -9.60
C PRO A 81 8.10 -2.83 -8.98
N ASP A 82 7.74 -4.07 -9.32
CA ASP A 82 6.61 -4.76 -8.70
C ASP A 82 6.87 -4.94 -7.19
N VAL A 83 5.83 -4.76 -6.38
CA VAL A 83 5.87 -5.08 -4.94
C VAL A 83 5.19 -6.42 -4.75
N VAL A 84 5.95 -7.44 -4.35
CA VAL A 84 5.42 -8.77 -4.08
C VAL A 84 5.23 -8.96 -2.59
N VAL A 85 4.02 -9.37 -2.27
CA VAL A 85 3.57 -9.71 -0.94
C VAL A 85 3.41 -11.23 -0.88
N ALA A 86 4.37 -11.88 -0.23
CA ALA A 86 4.21 -13.23 0.31
C ALA A 86 4.27 -13.10 1.85
N PRO A 87 4.32 -14.18 2.65
CA PRO A 87 4.76 -14.08 4.04
C PRO A 87 6.19 -13.49 4.10
N GLY A 88 6.31 -12.17 4.01
CA GLY A 88 7.51 -11.42 3.64
C GLY A 88 7.26 -10.45 2.46
N LEU A 89 7.39 -9.14 2.73
CA LEU A 89 7.32 -8.07 1.71
C LEU A 89 8.65 -7.99 0.96
N SER A 90 8.65 -8.11 -0.37
CA SER A 90 9.85 -7.92 -1.19
C SER A 90 9.52 -7.38 -2.58
N ALA A 91 10.34 -6.46 -3.11
CA ALA A 91 10.17 -5.88 -4.44
C ALA A 91 10.84 -6.74 -5.53
N ILE A 92 10.32 -7.96 -5.76
CA ILE A 92 10.85 -8.94 -6.73
C ILE A 92 9.69 -9.37 -7.62
N PRO A 93 9.85 -9.60 -8.94
CA PRO A 93 8.77 -10.13 -9.78
C PRO A 93 8.35 -11.55 -9.35
N ALA A 94 7.04 -11.79 -9.19
CA ALA A 94 6.52 -13.13 -8.88
C ALA A 94 6.09 -13.88 -10.15
N GLU A 95 6.59 -15.10 -10.32
CA GLU A 95 5.99 -16.12 -11.16
C GLU A 95 5.04 -16.95 -10.27
N ALA A 96 3.75 -17.03 -10.62
CA ALA A 96 2.67 -17.78 -9.93
C ALA A 96 1.95 -17.11 -8.72
N GLY A 97 1.56 -15.83 -8.84
CA GLY A 97 0.70 -15.12 -7.87
C GLY A 97 -0.46 -14.33 -8.50
N ILE A 98 -1.31 -13.72 -7.68
CA ILE A 98 -2.33 -12.76 -8.14
C ILE A 98 -1.64 -11.45 -8.48
N VAL A 99 -1.94 -10.85 -9.63
CA VAL A 99 -1.42 -9.53 -10.00
C VAL A 99 -2.52 -8.48 -9.88
N ILE A 100 -2.28 -7.43 -9.10
CA ILE A 100 -3.13 -6.25 -8.99
C ILE A 100 -2.44 -5.11 -9.70
N GLU A 101 -2.98 -4.72 -10.86
CA GLU A 101 -2.52 -3.57 -11.63
C GLU A 101 -3.05 -2.27 -11.02
N LEU A 102 -2.14 -1.38 -10.64
CA LEU A 102 -2.39 -0.12 -9.93
C LEU A 102 -1.82 1.06 -10.72
N ALA A 103 -2.54 2.18 -10.70
CA ALA A 103 -1.97 3.46 -11.11
C ALA A 103 -0.90 3.91 -10.08
N PRO A 104 0.05 4.79 -10.47
CA PRO A 104 1.14 5.20 -9.60
C PRO A 104 0.70 5.74 -8.22
N HIS A 105 -0.41 6.47 -8.15
CA HIS A 105 -0.95 7.02 -6.91
C HIS A 105 -1.73 5.99 -6.07
N GLU A 106 -2.21 4.90 -6.68
CA GLU A 106 -2.98 3.86 -5.99
C GLU A 106 -2.08 2.91 -5.20
N LEU A 107 -0.85 2.67 -5.67
CA LEU A 107 0.10 1.79 -4.99
C LEU A 107 0.37 2.20 -3.53
N PRO A 108 0.77 3.45 -3.21
CA PRO A 108 0.95 3.84 -1.81
C PRO A 108 -0.35 3.83 -1.01
N LEU A 109 -1.51 4.10 -1.63
CA LEU A 109 -2.81 3.99 -0.94
C LEU A 109 -3.07 2.54 -0.50
N VAL A 110 -2.91 1.59 -1.42
CA VAL A 110 -3.08 0.16 -1.14
C VAL A 110 -2.12 -0.30 -0.07
N LEU A 111 -0.83 0.06 -0.17
CA LEU A 111 0.17 -0.27 0.85
C LEU A 111 -0.27 0.21 2.25
N TRP A 112 -0.79 1.42 2.35
CA TRP A 112 -1.30 2.00 3.60
C TRP A 112 -2.76 1.62 3.93
N GLY A 113 -3.28 0.53 3.35
CA GLY A 113 -4.58 -0.03 3.72
C GLY A 113 -5.81 0.67 3.13
N ARG A 114 -5.61 1.69 2.28
CA ARG A 114 -6.69 2.42 1.64
C ARG A 114 -7.12 1.69 0.37
N CYS A 115 -8.42 1.75 0.08
CA CYS A 115 -8.99 1.11 -1.09
C CYS A 115 -9.31 2.17 -2.16
N PRO A 116 -8.56 2.22 -3.29
CA PRO A 116 -8.90 3.07 -4.42
C PRO A 116 -10.31 2.79 -4.94
N SER A 117 -11.05 3.84 -5.33
CA SER A 117 -12.42 3.74 -5.80
C SER A 117 -12.59 2.75 -6.97
N ARG A 118 -11.58 2.65 -7.85
CA ARG A 118 -11.56 1.75 -9.01
C ARG A 118 -11.54 0.26 -8.64
N LEU A 119 -11.00 -0.09 -7.47
CA LEU A 119 -10.93 -1.49 -7.02
C LEU A 119 -12.23 -1.95 -6.33
N ARG A 120 -13.07 -1.01 -5.90
CA ARG A 120 -14.33 -1.29 -5.23
C ARG A 120 -15.38 -1.74 -6.24
N TYR A 121 -16.30 -2.60 -5.81
CA TYR A 121 -17.50 -2.84 -6.60
C TYR A 121 -18.35 -1.57 -6.72
N PRO A 122 -18.85 -1.24 -7.93
CA PRO A 122 -19.70 -0.06 -8.13
C PRO A 122 -20.98 -0.05 -7.29
N SER A 123 -21.46 -1.24 -6.89
CA SER A 123 -22.66 -1.42 -6.07
C SER A 123 -22.36 -1.64 -4.58
N ALA A 124 -21.08 -1.73 -4.18
CA ALA A 124 -20.69 -1.90 -2.79
C ALA A 124 -20.33 -0.54 -2.20
N ASN A 125 -21.18 -0.04 -1.31
CA ASN A 125 -21.04 1.33 -0.79
C ASN A 125 -19.86 1.54 0.18
N ALA A 126 -19.19 0.47 0.64
CA ALA A 126 -18.17 0.57 1.70
C ALA A 126 -17.11 -0.55 1.68
N GLU A 127 -16.78 -1.12 0.51
CA GLU A 127 -15.77 -2.20 0.43
C GLU A 127 -14.40 -1.70 0.94
N THR A 128 -13.83 -2.42 1.92
CA THR A 128 -12.50 -2.14 2.45
C THR A 128 -11.42 -2.81 1.59
N LEU A 129 -10.14 -2.47 1.79
CA LEU A 129 -9.06 -3.19 1.11
C LEU A 129 -9.06 -4.68 1.48
N ASP A 130 -9.35 -5.01 2.73
CA ASP A 130 -9.39 -6.40 3.20
C ASP A 130 -10.52 -7.20 2.52
N ASP A 131 -11.65 -6.55 2.21
CA ASP A 131 -12.73 -7.17 1.45
C ASP A 131 -12.34 -7.42 -0.01
N VAL A 132 -11.70 -6.44 -0.65
CA VAL A 132 -11.16 -6.58 -2.02
C VAL A 132 -10.13 -7.72 -2.07
N LEU A 133 -9.18 -7.75 -1.14
CA LEU A 133 -8.16 -8.79 -1.09
C LEU A 133 -8.79 -10.17 -0.88
N ARG A 134 -9.71 -10.31 0.08
CA ARG A 134 -10.40 -11.58 0.36
C ARG A 134 -11.12 -12.10 -0.89
N ARG A 135 -11.81 -11.22 -1.60
CA ARG A 135 -12.50 -11.55 -2.85
C ARG A 135 -11.52 -12.00 -3.92
N LEU A 136 -10.50 -11.20 -4.23
CA LEU A 136 -9.50 -11.54 -5.24
C LEU A 136 -8.79 -12.87 -4.92
N LEU A 137 -8.53 -13.14 -3.63
CA LEU A 137 -7.91 -14.38 -3.16
C LEU A 137 -8.85 -15.59 -3.16
N SER A 138 -10.17 -15.39 -3.14
CA SER A 138 -11.17 -16.46 -3.14
C SER A 138 -11.68 -16.84 -4.55
N ASP A 139 -11.69 -15.88 -5.49
CA ASP A 139 -12.23 -16.05 -6.85
C ASP A 139 -11.26 -16.73 -7.83
N ALA A 140 -10.10 -17.26 -7.36
CA ALA A 140 -9.01 -17.77 -8.20
C ALA A 140 -8.61 -19.22 -7.89
#